data_AF-M0P927-F1
#
_entry.id   AF-M0P927-F1
#
_cell.length_a   1.000
_cell.length_b   1.000
_cell.length_c   1.000
_cell.angle_alpha   90.00
_cell.angle_beta   90.00
_cell.angle_gamma   90.00
#
_symmetry.space_group_name_H-M   'P 1'
#
loop_
_entity.id
_entity.type
_entity.pdbx_description
1 polymer ?
#
loop_
_entity_poly.entity_id
_entity_poly.type
_entity_poly.pdbx_seq_one_letter_code
_entity_poly.pdbx_strand_id
1 'polypeptide(L)'
;MQHVDAADANFSGVTFHDAKLIDANLRSAEFTNTELHQAECGRANLESACLKGADLRGTSLVDADLYNADLRDAEIDHETDFGTKIFREFVADNESEGKLATKLTDPPQNTDLKRGSYNSDYVGETKYTSNWNSFEEQLRRRHKFVRAISRLIHRIPGQSSRKSTNLLEESEEIYSNIKQLCRSNPVPQKQRHFNIREKEIKRKRAYCAGSLSWCRWSSLRWSMLYGESAKHVIVSALVTILVCAILYPIFGVQTTDDRTVEYSISGTVSVTDTLDILFFSLRRLISTSNGGYVPIGASEWIALIQTTIGALLVAMLVFTLGRRATT
;
A
#
# COMPACT_ATOMS: atom_id res chain seq x y z
N MET A 1 8.33 -17.88 29.75
CA MET A 1 7.10 -17.23 30.25
C MET A 1 6.50 -16.52 29.05
N GLN A 2 5.41 -17.03 28.45
CA GLN A 2 4.97 -16.57 27.12
C GLN A 2 3.55 -16.02 27.03
N HIS A 3 2.82 -15.95 28.14
CA HIS A 3 1.56 -15.22 28.22
C HIS A 3 1.55 -14.44 29.54
N VAL A 4 1.98 -13.19 29.47
CA VAL A 4 1.86 -12.24 30.58
C VAL A 4 0.51 -11.56 30.41
N ASP A 5 -0.37 -11.73 31.39
CA ASP A 5 -1.62 -10.98 31.46
C ASP A 5 -1.46 -9.85 32.48
N ALA A 6 -1.31 -8.63 31.97
CA ALA A 6 -1.15 -7.41 32.73
C ALA A 6 -2.06 -6.30 32.16
N ALA A 7 -3.26 -6.68 31.75
CA ALA A 7 -4.30 -5.72 31.38
C ALA A 7 -4.59 -4.80 32.57
N ASP A 8 -4.83 -3.52 32.26
CA ASP A 8 -5.13 -2.45 33.22
C ASP A 8 -4.02 -2.22 34.29
N ALA A 9 -2.84 -2.83 34.13
CA ALA A 9 -1.73 -2.67 35.06
C ALA A 9 -1.08 -1.30 34.95
N ASN A 10 -0.55 -0.79 36.07
CA ASN A 10 0.18 0.47 36.12
C ASN A 10 1.69 0.23 36.17
N PHE A 11 2.35 0.65 35.10
CA PHE A 11 3.79 0.57 34.87
C PHE A 11 4.44 1.96 34.75
N SER A 12 3.74 3.02 35.16
CA SER A 12 4.21 4.39 35.01
C SER A 12 5.57 4.61 35.70
N GLY A 13 6.55 5.12 34.97
CA GLY A 13 7.91 5.34 35.47
C GLY A 13 8.72 4.08 35.75
N VAL A 14 8.25 2.89 35.34
CA VAL A 14 8.99 1.64 35.49
C VAL A 14 10.06 1.53 34.40
N THR A 15 11.14 0.84 34.72
CA THR A 15 12.21 0.53 33.78
C THR A 15 12.05 -0.90 33.24
N PHE A 16 11.82 -1.03 31.93
CA PHE A 16 11.65 -2.28 31.18
C PHE A 16 12.68 -2.45 30.05
N HIS A 17 13.90 -1.97 30.25
CA HIS A 17 15.01 -2.21 29.32
C HIS A 17 15.11 -3.70 28.94
N ASP A 18 15.17 -3.99 27.64
CA ASP A 18 15.27 -5.35 27.08
C ASP A 18 14.16 -6.33 27.51
N ALA A 19 13.02 -5.81 28.00
CA ALA A 19 11.93 -6.65 28.49
C ALA A 19 11.29 -7.46 27.36
N LYS A 20 10.94 -8.73 27.66
CA LYS A 20 10.23 -9.60 26.72
C LYS A 20 8.74 -9.62 27.04
N LEU A 21 7.99 -8.82 26.30
CA LEU A 21 6.54 -8.65 26.39
C LEU A 21 5.83 -9.20 25.14
N ILE A 22 6.47 -10.16 24.45
CA ILE A 22 5.92 -10.83 23.27
C ILE A 22 4.64 -11.56 23.66
N ASP A 23 3.58 -11.40 22.86
CA ASP A 23 2.25 -12.01 23.08
C ASP A 23 1.61 -11.62 24.44
N ALA A 24 2.10 -10.56 25.10
CA ALA A 24 1.54 -10.08 26.36
C ALA A 24 0.21 -9.37 26.15
N ASN A 25 -0.72 -9.58 27.10
CA ASN A 25 -1.94 -8.79 27.19
C ASN A 25 -1.65 -7.56 28.05
N LEU A 26 -1.54 -6.39 27.41
CA LEU A 26 -1.24 -5.09 28.01
C LEU A 26 -2.35 -4.08 27.72
N ARG A 27 -3.57 -4.60 27.50
CA ARG A 27 -4.74 -3.78 27.17
C ARG A 27 -4.98 -2.77 28.28
N SER A 28 -5.18 -1.51 27.92
CA SER A 28 -5.39 -0.39 28.84
C SER A 28 -4.29 -0.21 29.91
N ALA A 29 -3.11 -0.81 29.72
CA ALA A 29 -2.02 -0.65 30.67
C ALA A 29 -1.46 0.79 30.63
N GLU A 30 -1.03 1.30 31.79
CA GLU A 30 -0.45 2.63 31.94
C GLU A 30 1.08 2.54 31.88
N PHE A 31 1.66 3.03 30.78
CA PHE A 31 3.10 3.10 30.53
C PHE A 31 3.62 4.55 30.50
N THR A 32 2.96 5.48 31.20
CA THR A 32 3.37 6.89 31.21
C THR A 32 4.82 7.04 31.70
N ASN A 33 5.68 7.70 30.90
CA ASN A 33 7.11 7.91 31.18
C ASN A 33 7.89 6.62 31.51
N THR A 34 7.52 5.48 30.91
CA THR A 34 8.21 4.19 31.11
C THR A 34 9.42 4.08 30.18
N GLU A 35 10.49 3.44 30.64
CA GLU A 35 11.66 3.11 29.81
C GLU A 35 11.45 1.74 29.15
N LEU A 36 11.09 1.71 27.87
CA LEU A 36 10.88 0.48 27.06
C LEU A 36 11.99 0.29 26.01
N HIS A 37 13.13 0.94 26.19
CA HIS A 37 14.24 0.88 25.26
C HIS A 37 14.67 -0.59 25.01
N GLN A 38 14.75 -0.96 23.73
CA GLN A 38 15.06 -2.30 23.24
C GLN A 38 14.11 -3.43 23.70
N ALA A 39 12.93 -3.10 24.23
CA ALA A 39 11.94 -4.12 24.60
C ALA A 39 11.35 -4.85 23.38
N GLU A 40 11.00 -6.12 23.58
CA GLU A 40 10.33 -6.97 22.61
C GLU A 40 8.81 -7.01 22.91
N CYS A 41 8.03 -6.15 22.27
CA CYS A 41 6.56 -6.06 22.40
C CYS A 41 5.82 -6.65 21.19
N GLY A 42 6.44 -7.59 20.47
CA GLY A 42 5.86 -8.18 19.27
C GLY A 42 4.57 -8.93 19.57
N ARG A 43 3.53 -8.74 18.75
CA ARG A 43 2.18 -9.31 18.94
C ARG A 43 1.51 -8.98 20.29
N ALA A 44 2.05 -8.02 21.05
CA ALA A 44 1.43 -7.60 22.29
C ALA A 44 0.09 -6.91 22.02
N ASN A 45 -0.89 -7.12 22.90
CA ASN A 45 -2.13 -6.36 22.89
C ASN A 45 -1.94 -5.07 23.69
N LEU A 46 -1.71 -3.95 23.01
CA LEU A 46 -1.58 -2.60 23.58
C LEU A 46 -2.83 -1.75 23.30
N GLU A 47 -3.96 -2.39 23.03
CA GLU A 47 -5.22 -1.70 22.78
C GLU A 47 -5.55 -0.77 23.96
N SER A 48 -5.80 0.51 23.67
CA SER A 48 -6.09 1.56 24.65
C SER A 48 -4.99 1.78 25.72
N ALA A 49 -3.77 1.26 25.52
CA ALA A 49 -2.67 1.49 26.45
C ALA A 49 -2.19 2.95 26.40
N CYS A 50 -1.76 3.48 27.54
CA CYS A 50 -1.21 4.83 27.65
C CYS A 50 0.31 4.78 27.60
N LEU A 51 0.92 5.09 26.45
CA LEU A 51 2.37 5.11 26.22
C LEU A 51 2.92 6.55 26.24
N LYS A 52 2.22 7.47 26.90
CA LYS A 52 2.57 8.88 26.87
C LYS A 52 3.97 9.12 27.47
N GLY A 53 4.86 9.75 26.71
CA GLY A 53 6.24 10.01 27.17
C GLY A 53 7.09 8.76 27.36
N ALA A 54 6.65 7.58 26.90
CA ALA A 54 7.44 6.36 27.00
C ALA A 54 8.65 6.39 26.05
N ASP A 55 9.78 5.86 26.49
CA ASP A 55 10.95 5.65 25.66
C ASP A 55 10.81 4.33 24.88
N LEU A 56 10.52 4.42 23.58
CA LEU A 56 10.32 3.28 22.68
C LEU A 56 11.51 3.10 21.70
N ARG A 57 12.67 3.68 22.00
CA ARG A 57 13.87 3.58 21.14
C ARG A 57 14.34 2.13 21.05
N GLY A 58 14.54 1.62 19.84
CA GLY A 58 14.89 0.21 19.62
C GLY A 58 13.80 -0.82 19.95
N THR A 59 12.60 -0.42 20.40
CA THR A 59 11.52 -1.36 20.75
C THR A 59 10.95 -2.06 19.51
N SER A 60 10.72 -3.36 19.58
CA SER A 60 10.00 -4.11 18.54
C SER A 60 8.51 -4.21 18.87
N LEU A 61 7.68 -3.48 18.12
CA LEU A 61 6.21 -3.47 18.13
C LEU A 61 5.61 -4.22 16.92
N VAL A 62 6.37 -5.14 16.31
CA VAL A 62 5.92 -5.92 15.15
C VAL A 62 4.63 -6.68 15.48
N ASP A 63 3.60 -6.49 14.67
CA ASP A 63 2.27 -7.10 14.83
C ASP A 63 1.57 -6.78 16.16
N ALA A 64 2.03 -5.77 16.93
CA ALA A 64 1.33 -5.30 18.11
C ALA A 64 0.01 -4.59 17.74
N ASP A 65 -1.02 -4.74 18.58
CA ASP A 65 -2.26 -3.97 18.44
C ASP A 65 -2.15 -2.65 19.20
N LEU A 66 -2.10 -1.54 18.46
CA LEU A 66 -1.97 -0.17 18.99
C LEU A 66 -3.27 0.63 18.84
N TYR A 67 -4.41 -0.04 18.64
CA TYR A 67 -5.68 0.67 18.53
C TYR A 67 -6.00 1.47 19.79
N ASN A 68 -6.40 2.74 19.63
CA ASN A 68 -6.62 3.69 20.71
C ASN A 68 -5.43 3.88 21.68
N ALA A 69 -4.23 3.39 21.36
CA ALA A 69 -3.07 3.61 22.20
C ALA A 69 -2.65 5.09 22.15
N ASP A 70 -2.34 5.66 23.31
CA ASP A 70 -1.84 7.04 23.41
C ASP A 70 -0.32 7.06 23.28
N LEU A 71 0.17 7.44 22.10
CA LEU A 71 1.59 7.55 21.77
C LEU A 71 2.12 9.00 21.86
N ARG A 72 1.37 9.93 22.47
CA ARG A 72 1.81 11.33 22.56
C ARG A 72 3.11 11.43 23.35
N ASP A 73 4.00 12.30 22.88
CA ASP A 73 5.29 12.57 23.53
C ASP A 73 6.22 11.34 23.67
N ALA A 74 5.88 10.17 23.10
CA ALA A 74 6.75 9.01 23.13
C ALA A 74 7.99 9.22 22.24
N GLU A 75 9.12 8.69 22.68
CA GLU A 75 10.39 8.76 21.96
C GLU A 75 10.56 7.53 21.07
N ILE A 76 10.80 7.74 19.76
CA ILE A 76 11.13 6.67 18.81
C ILE A 76 12.37 7.04 18.01
N ASP A 77 13.09 6.02 17.56
CA ASP A 77 14.26 6.18 16.71
C ASP A 77 14.13 5.36 15.43
N HIS A 78 15.25 5.20 14.70
CA HIS A 78 15.30 4.43 13.47
C HIS A 78 15.27 2.91 13.72
N GLU A 79 15.53 2.44 14.94
CA GLU A 79 15.53 1.03 15.34
C GLU A 79 14.13 0.55 15.79
N THR A 80 13.25 1.44 16.29
CA THR A 80 11.87 1.07 16.71
C THR A 80 11.04 0.40 15.61
N ASP A 81 10.74 -0.88 15.69
CA ASP A 81 10.06 -1.59 14.59
C ASP A 81 8.54 -1.74 14.83
N PHE A 82 7.71 -1.04 14.07
CA PHE A 82 6.24 -1.23 14.07
C PHE A 82 5.78 -2.32 13.08
N GLY A 83 6.71 -2.95 12.36
CA GLY A 83 6.44 -3.87 11.27
C GLY A 83 6.07 -3.18 9.95
N THR A 84 6.01 -3.97 8.88
CA THR A 84 5.69 -3.47 7.53
C THR A 84 4.21 -3.10 7.34
N LYS A 85 3.35 -3.63 8.21
CA LYS A 85 1.90 -3.48 8.23
C LYS A 85 1.43 -3.63 9.68
N ILE A 86 0.49 -2.79 10.10
CA ILE A 86 -0.13 -2.92 11.42
C ILE A 86 -1.05 -4.15 11.50
N PHE A 87 -1.21 -4.68 12.70
CA PHE A 87 -2.02 -5.87 12.97
C PHE A 87 -3.45 -5.76 12.40
N ARG A 88 -4.15 -4.66 12.67
CA ARG A 88 -5.55 -4.49 12.22
C ARG A 88 -5.71 -4.42 10.71
N GLU A 89 -4.74 -3.87 9.97
CA GLU A 89 -4.76 -3.93 8.51
C GLU A 89 -4.58 -5.38 8.02
N PHE A 90 -3.71 -6.14 8.68
CA PHE A 90 -3.49 -7.55 8.36
C PHE A 90 -4.77 -8.36 8.59
N VAL A 91 -5.42 -8.18 9.73
CA VAL A 91 -6.71 -8.82 10.05
C VAL A 91 -7.78 -8.40 9.05
N ALA A 92 -7.90 -7.11 8.70
CA ALA A 92 -8.86 -6.63 7.71
C ALA A 92 -8.64 -7.24 6.31
N ASP A 93 -7.37 -7.42 5.90
CA ASP A 93 -7.02 -8.09 4.65
C ASP A 93 -7.43 -9.57 4.70
N ASN A 94 -7.14 -10.29 5.79
CA ASN A 94 -7.49 -11.71 5.94
C ASN A 94 -9.01 -11.94 5.99
N GLU A 95 -9.75 -11.11 6.74
CA GLU A 95 -11.22 -11.12 6.77
C GLU A 95 -11.81 -10.91 5.37
N SER A 96 -11.15 -10.10 4.53
CA SER A 96 -11.55 -9.85 3.15
C SER A 96 -11.12 -10.95 2.17
N GLU A 97 -10.25 -11.90 2.56
CA GLU A 97 -9.81 -12.97 1.66
C GLU A 97 -10.94 -13.98 1.38
N GLY A 98 -11.97 -14.04 2.25
CA GLY A 98 -13.20 -14.81 2.03
C GLY A 98 -12.97 -16.33 1.94
N LYS A 99 -14.06 -17.11 1.92
CA LYS A 99 -13.97 -18.59 1.82
C LYS A 99 -13.45 -19.08 0.46
N LEU A 100 -13.47 -18.23 -0.57
CA LEU A 100 -13.01 -18.58 -1.93
C LEU A 100 -11.49 -18.60 -2.02
N ALA A 101 -10.78 -17.63 -1.43
CA ALA A 101 -9.32 -17.66 -1.42
C ALA A 101 -8.80 -18.85 -0.62
N THR A 102 -9.39 -19.15 0.55
CA THR A 102 -8.97 -20.29 1.36
C THR A 102 -9.10 -21.60 0.56
N LYS A 103 -10.27 -21.88 -0.01
CA LYS A 103 -10.51 -23.06 -0.87
C LYS A 103 -9.56 -23.20 -2.07
N LEU A 104 -9.12 -22.08 -2.67
CA LEU A 104 -8.24 -22.07 -3.84
C LEU A 104 -6.74 -22.05 -3.46
N THR A 105 -6.42 -21.80 -2.19
CA THR A 105 -5.03 -21.76 -1.69
C THR A 105 -4.70 -22.89 -0.72
N ASP A 106 -5.67 -23.70 -0.29
CA ASP A 106 -5.46 -24.89 0.53
C ASP A 106 -4.96 -26.04 -0.38
N PRO A 107 -3.82 -26.71 -0.06
CA PRO A 107 -3.45 -27.95 -0.74
C PRO A 107 -4.53 -29.02 -0.49
N PRO A 108 -4.72 -30.00 -1.39
CA PRO A 108 -5.75 -31.03 -1.22
C PRO A 108 -5.60 -31.69 0.14
N GLN A 109 -6.65 -31.60 0.95
CA GLN A 109 -6.67 -32.08 2.33
C GLN A 109 -6.48 -33.59 2.32
N ASN A 110 -5.32 -34.07 2.79
CA ASN A 110 -5.24 -35.39 3.38
C ASN A 110 -5.48 -35.25 4.89
N THR A 111 -6.24 -36.19 5.40
CA THR A 111 -7.04 -36.17 6.63
C THR A 111 -6.24 -36.09 7.93
N ASP A 112 -6.94 -35.63 8.97
CA ASP A 112 -6.71 -35.89 10.39
C ASP A 112 -5.60 -35.14 11.13
N LEU A 113 -5.89 -33.90 11.56
CA LEU A 113 -5.37 -33.37 12.82
C LEU A 113 -6.51 -32.66 13.59
N LYS A 114 -6.93 -33.27 14.70
CA LYS A 114 -8.01 -32.79 15.58
C LYS A 114 -7.62 -31.47 16.25
N ARG A 115 -8.51 -30.46 16.16
CA ARG A 115 -8.43 -29.17 16.86
C ARG A 115 -8.71 -29.35 18.36
N GLY A 116 -7.73 -28.98 19.19
CA GLY A 116 -7.95 -28.67 20.60
C GLY A 116 -8.68 -27.33 20.75
N SER A 117 -9.62 -27.28 21.69
CA SER A 117 -10.44 -26.12 22.02
C SER A 117 -9.65 -25.13 22.88
N TYR A 118 -9.47 -23.91 22.35
CA TYR A 118 -9.09 -22.71 23.09
C TYR A 118 -9.80 -21.52 22.41
N ASN A 119 -10.57 -20.75 23.18
CA ASN A 119 -11.23 -19.53 22.71
C ASN A 119 -10.18 -18.40 22.65
N SER A 120 -9.76 -18.05 21.44
CA SER A 120 -8.94 -16.88 21.13
C SER A 120 -9.43 -16.34 19.78
N ASP A 121 -10.25 -15.29 19.81
CA ASP A 121 -10.96 -14.76 18.64
C ASP A 121 -10.10 -13.90 17.70
N TYR A 122 -8.82 -13.73 18.01
CA TYR A 122 -7.84 -13.11 17.13
C TYR A 122 -6.48 -13.79 17.35
N VAL A 123 -5.71 -13.97 16.26
CA VAL A 123 -4.41 -14.66 16.16
C VAL A 123 -4.51 -16.14 15.77
N GLY A 124 -4.36 -16.40 14.47
CA GLY A 124 -4.05 -17.73 13.96
C GLY A 124 -2.56 -18.03 14.09
N GLU A 125 -2.25 -19.12 14.79
CA GLU A 125 -0.92 -19.72 14.82
C GLU A 125 -0.46 -20.08 13.40
N THR A 126 0.71 -19.58 12.96
CA THR A 126 1.42 -20.16 11.82
C THR A 126 2.84 -20.52 12.21
N LYS A 127 3.03 -21.79 12.54
CA LYS A 127 4.33 -22.43 12.75
C LYS A 127 4.87 -22.87 11.39
N TYR A 128 5.82 -22.13 10.82
CA TYR A 128 6.46 -22.49 9.56
C TYR A 128 7.53 -23.57 9.80
N THR A 129 7.28 -24.81 9.35
CA THR A 129 8.31 -25.86 9.25
C THR A 129 9.04 -25.77 7.91
N SER A 130 10.37 -25.87 7.97
CA SER A 130 11.34 -25.43 6.97
C SER A 130 11.76 -26.52 5.97
N ASN A 131 10.90 -26.94 5.03
CA ASN A 131 11.37 -27.83 3.94
C ASN A 131 10.48 -27.89 2.67
N TRP A 132 10.32 -26.80 1.90
CA TRP A 132 9.54 -26.81 0.63
C TRP A 132 10.01 -25.76 -0.42
N ASN A 133 11.33 -25.65 -0.68
CA ASN A 133 11.87 -24.39 -1.24
C ASN A 133 11.93 -24.22 -2.79
N SER A 134 11.48 -25.15 -3.65
CA SER A 134 11.55 -24.93 -5.12
C SER A 134 10.21 -24.95 -5.88
N PHE A 135 9.19 -25.65 -5.37
CA PHE A 135 7.83 -25.64 -5.94
C PHE A 135 6.96 -24.51 -5.36
N GLU A 136 7.28 -24.03 -4.15
CA GLU A 136 6.55 -22.94 -3.50
C GLU A 136 6.70 -21.60 -4.19
N GLU A 137 7.79 -21.30 -4.88
CA GLU A 137 8.02 -19.92 -5.33
C GLU A 137 7.07 -19.51 -6.47
N GLN A 138 6.68 -20.46 -7.32
CA GLN A 138 5.63 -20.26 -8.33
C GLN A 138 4.22 -20.31 -7.71
N LEU A 139 3.96 -21.25 -6.79
CA LEU A 139 2.68 -21.35 -6.09
C LEU A 139 2.40 -20.13 -5.20
N ARG A 140 3.39 -19.61 -4.49
CA ARG A 140 3.30 -18.44 -3.60
C ARG A 140 2.94 -17.17 -4.37
N ARG A 141 3.39 -17.02 -5.62
CA ARG A 141 2.96 -15.93 -6.51
C ARG A 141 1.50 -16.11 -6.93
N ARG A 142 1.08 -17.32 -7.31
CA ARG A 142 -0.33 -17.64 -7.62
C ARG A 142 -1.24 -17.43 -6.41
N HIS A 143 -0.84 -17.88 -5.22
CA HIS A 143 -1.56 -17.68 -3.97
C HIS A 143 -1.70 -16.21 -3.60
N LYS A 144 -0.62 -15.42 -3.69
CA LYS A 144 -0.67 -13.97 -3.46
C LYS A 144 -1.59 -13.26 -4.45
N PHE A 145 -1.58 -13.67 -5.72
CA PHE A 145 -2.44 -13.13 -6.75
C PHE A 145 -3.91 -13.49 -6.54
N VAL A 146 -4.22 -14.77 -6.29
CA VAL A 146 -5.57 -15.26 -5.99
C VAL A 146 -6.13 -14.58 -4.74
N ARG A 147 -5.34 -14.47 -3.67
CA ARG A 147 -5.73 -13.73 -2.45
C ARG A 147 -5.93 -12.24 -2.72
N ALA A 148 -5.10 -11.63 -3.56
CA ALA A 148 -5.28 -10.22 -3.94
C ALA A 148 -6.56 -9.98 -4.75
N ILE A 149 -6.88 -10.85 -5.70
CA ILE A 149 -8.14 -10.80 -6.44
C ILE A 149 -9.32 -11.05 -5.51
N SER A 150 -9.24 -12.06 -4.65
CA SER A 150 -10.31 -12.36 -3.70
C SER A 150 -10.58 -11.17 -2.79
N ARG A 151 -9.53 -10.52 -2.26
CA ARG A 151 -9.66 -9.27 -1.49
C ARG A 151 -10.34 -8.17 -2.28
N LEU A 152 -10.04 -8.03 -3.57
CA LEU A 152 -10.67 -7.02 -4.40
C LEU A 152 -12.16 -7.32 -4.58
N ILE A 153 -12.52 -8.57 -4.88
CA ILE A 153 -13.90 -9.01 -5.09
C ILE A 153 -14.73 -8.83 -3.81
N HIS A 154 -14.23 -9.28 -2.66
CA HIS A 154 -14.99 -9.20 -1.41
C HIS A 154 -15.07 -7.77 -0.84
N ARG A 155 -14.19 -6.86 -1.29
CA ARG A 155 -14.25 -5.43 -0.92
C ARG A 155 -15.14 -4.61 -1.85
N ILE A 156 -15.78 -5.22 -2.84
CA ILE A 156 -16.75 -4.54 -3.68
C ILE A 156 -17.85 -3.93 -2.80
N PRO A 157 -18.27 -2.67 -3.06
CA PRO A 157 -19.36 -2.02 -2.34
C PRO A 157 -20.59 -2.93 -2.26
N GLY A 158 -21.10 -3.15 -1.05
CA GLY A 158 -22.27 -4.01 -0.79
C GLY A 158 -21.96 -5.47 -0.48
N GLN A 159 -20.74 -5.98 -0.73
CA GLN A 159 -20.29 -7.31 -0.29
C GLN A 159 -19.28 -7.28 0.86
N SER A 160 -18.72 -6.10 1.15
CA SER A 160 -17.76 -5.91 2.25
C SER A 160 -18.40 -6.15 3.62
N SER A 161 -17.76 -6.98 4.45
CA SER A 161 -18.20 -7.22 5.83
C SER A 161 -18.08 -5.95 6.67
N ARG A 162 -19.09 -5.63 7.49
CA ARG A 162 -19.07 -4.51 8.46
C ARG A 162 -17.86 -4.59 9.41
N LYS A 163 -17.43 -5.81 9.76
CA LYS A 163 -16.23 -6.04 10.56
C LYS A 163 -14.97 -5.53 9.85
N SER A 164 -14.83 -5.85 8.56
CA SER A 164 -13.67 -5.43 7.75
C SER A 164 -13.61 -3.92 7.53
N THR A 165 -14.77 -3.24 7.43
CA THR A 165 -14.81 -1.77 7.31
C THR A 165 -14.39 -1.08 8.60
N ASN A 166 -14.84 -1.59 9.75
CA ASN A 166 -14.43 -1.08 11.06
C ASN A 166 -12.92 -1.27 11.27
N LEU A 167 -12.39 -2.46 10.98
CA LEU A 167 -10.95 -2.72 11.08
C LEU A 167 -10.11 -1.79 10.19
N LEU A 168 -10.62 -1.39 9.01
CA LEU A 168 -9.96 -0.42 8.14
C LEU A 168 -10.02 1.01 8.69
N GLU A 169 -11.10 1.39 9.37
CA GLU A 169 -11.22 2.67 10.06
C GLU A 169 -10.29 2.75 11.27
N GLU A 170 -10.26 1.71 12.09
CA GLU A 170 -9.33 1.57 13.21
C GLU A 170 -7.86 1.59 12.73
N SER A 171 -7.59 0.94 11.60
CA SER A 171 -6.27 0.98 10.96
C SER A 171 -5.87 2.40 10.52
N GLU A 172 -6.82 3.19 10.03
CA GLU A 172 -6.58 4.58 9.62
C GLU A 172 -6.15 5.44 10.81
N GLU A 173 -6.81 5.27 11.95
CA GLU A 173 -6.50 5.94 13.20
C GLU A 173 -5.10 5.57 13.71
N ILE A 174 -4.76 4.29 13.75
CA ILE A 174 -3.43 3.82 14.16
C ILE A 174 -2.34 4.44 13.26
N TYR A 175 -2.52 4.41 11.94
CA TYR A 175 -1.54 5.03 11.03
C TYR A 175 -1.44 6.54 11.20
N SER A 176 -2.54 7.23 11.51
CA SER A 176 -2.52 8.66 11.83
C SER A 176 -1.70 8.93 13.10
N ASN A 177 -1.89 8.13 14.16
CA ASN A 177 -1.16 8.28 15.42
C ASN A 177 0.33 8.00 15.24
N ILE A 178 0.70 6.90 14.56
CA ILE A 178 2.11 6.57 14.25
C ILE A 178 2.75 7.68 13.39
N LYS A 179 2.01 8.26 12.45
CA LYS A 179 2.51 9.37 11.63
C LYS A 179 2.72 10.64 12.44
N GLN A 180 1.86 10.96 13.41
CA GLN A 180 2.05 12.07 14.32
C GLN A 180 3.28 11.83 15.21
N LEU A 181 3.46 10.61 15.70
CA LEU A 181 4.65 10.19 16.44
C LEU A 181 5.94 10.32 15.60
N CYS A 182 5.90 9.92 14.33
CA CYS A 182 7.02 10.10 13.40
C CYS A 182 7.26 11.58 13.00
N ARG A 183 6.35 12.50 13.33
CA ARG A 183 6.56 13.96 13.12
C ARG A 183 7.21 14.60 14.31
N SER A 184 6.91 14.15 15.53
CA SER A 184 7.56 14.62 16.75
C SER A 184 8.97 14.06 16.92
N ASN A 185 9.30 12.97 16.23
CA ASN A 185 10.60 12.30 16.29
C ASN A 185 11.39 12.43 14.96
N PRO A 186 12.73 12.52 14.98
CA PRO A 186 13.57 12.71 13.79
C PRO A 186 13.75 11.43 12.94
N VAL A 187 12.66 10.84 12.44
CA VAL A 187 12.65 9.55 11.71
C VAL A 187 11.99 9.64 10.31
N PRO A 188 12.62 10.33 9.35
CA PRO A 188 11.99 10.66 8.06
C PRO A 188 11.65 9.44 7.19
N GLN A 189 12.44 8.36 7.25
CA GLN A 189 12.21 7.16 6.44
C GLN A 189 10.90 6.45 6.84
N LYS A 190 10.65 6.31 8.16
CA LYS A 190 9.44 5.68 8.71
C LYS A 190 8.20 6.53 8.45
N GLN A 191 8.34 7.85 8.60
CA GLN A 191 7.26 8.80 8.30
C GLN A 191 6.72 8.62 6.88
N ARG A 192 7.60 8.46 5.89
CA ARG A 192 7.22 8.23 4.50
C ARG A 192 6.45 6.92 4.32
N HIS A 193 6.94 5.83 4.90
CA HIS A 193 6.29 4.51 4.83
C HIS A 193 4.86 4.56 5.40
N PHE A 194 4.70 5.10 6.61
CA PHE A 194 3.39 5.17 7.26
C PHE A 194 2.44 6.17 6.59
N ASN A 195 2.95 7.25 6.00
CA ASN A 195 2.13 8.16 5.19
C ASN A 195 1.58 7.49 3.91
N ILE A 196 2.35 6.62 3.27
CA ILE A 196 1.86 5.83 2.12
C ILE A 196 0.78 4.87 2.58
N ARG A 197 1.02 4.15 3.69
CA ARG A 197 0.08 3.18 4.25
C ARG A 197 -1.25 3.80 4.66
N GLU A 198 -1.24 4.94 5.35
CA GLU A 198 -2.44 5.70 5.70
C GLU A 198 -3.31 5.98 4.46
N LYS A 199 -2.69 6.43 3.35
CA LYS A 199 -3.38 6.70 2.09
C LYS A 199 -3.86 5.43 1.40
N GLU A 200 -3.14 4.32 1.52
CA GLU A 200 -3.60 3.01 1.04
C GLU A 200 -4.84 2.54 1.81
N ILE A 201 -4.90 2.75 3.13
CA ILE A 201 -6.08 2.44 3.95
C ILE A 201 -7.26 3.32 3.57
N LYS A 202 -7.07 4.65 3.46
CA LYS A 202 -8.12 5.57 2.99
C LYS A 202 -8.70 5.14 1.64
N ARG A 203 -7.85 4.68 0.72
CA ARG A 203 -8.29 4.11 -0.56
C ARG A 203 -9.11 2.83 -0.36
N LYS A 204 -8.62 1.88 0.44
CA LYS A 204 -9.34 0.61 0.74
C LYS A 204 -10.70 0.90 1.35
N ARG A 205 -10.77 1.78 2.35
CA ARG A 205 -12.00 2.24 3.02
C ARG A 205 -12.96 2.89 2.03
N ALA A 206 -12.49 3.83 1.21
CA ALA A 206 -13.32 4.48 0.19
C ALA A 206 -13.89 3.49 -0.84
N TYR A 207 -13.11 2.46 -1.20
CA TYR A 207 -13.56 1.39 -2.07
C TYR A 207 -14.64 0.54 -1.40
N CYS A 208 -14.45 0.10 -0.16
CA CYS A 208 -15.49 -0.66 0.58
C CYS A 208 -16.77 0.16 0.81
N ALA A 209 -16.65 1.47 1.02
CA ALA A 209 -17.77 2.37 1.24
C ALA A 209 -18.55 2.73 -0.05
N GLY A 210 -18.06 2.35 -1.23
CA GLY A 210 -18.69 2.73 -2.51
C GLY A 210 -18.55 4.20 -2.90
N SER A 211 -17.66 4.95 -2.24
CA SER A 211 -17.43 6.35 -2.58
C SER A 211 -16.58 6.49 -3.85
N LEU A 212 -17.00 7.31 -4.82
CA LEU A 212 -16.21 7.62 -6.03
C LEU A 212 -14.78 8.12 -5.72
N SER A 213 -14.52 8.58 -4.49
CA SER A 213 -13.21 8.98 -4.00
C SER A 213 -12.14 7.88 -4.19
N TRP A 214 -12.52 6.60 -4.18
CA TRP A 214 -11.58 5.49 -4.37
C TRP A 214 -10.84 5.58 -5.72
N CYS A 215 -11.54 6.01 -6.78
CA CYS A 215 -10.99 6.14 -8.12
C CYS A 215 -9.91 7.22 -8.12
N ARG A 216 -10.21 8.37 -7.51
CA ARG A 216 -9.25 9.45 -7.28
C ARG A 216 -8.00 8.93 -6.57
N TRP A 217 -8.17 8.23 -5.44
CA TRP A 217 -7.04 7.68 -4.68
C TRP A 217 -6.24 6.62 -5.46
N SER A 218 -6.89 5.83 -6.31
CA SER A 218 -6.22 4.84 -7.15
C SER A 218 -5.37 5.52 -8.23
N SER A 219 -5.89 6.56 -8.87
CA SER A 219 -5.15 7.35 -9.85
C SER A 219 -3.91 8.00 -9.23
N LEU A 220 -4.04 8.62 -8.05
CA LEU A 220 -2.91 9.23 -7.33
C LEU A 220 -1.84 8.20 -6.91
N ARG A 221 -2.25 6.97 -6.59
CA ARG A 221 -1.34 5.87 -6.25
C ARG A 221 -0.51 5.48 -7.47
N TRP A 222 -1.15 5.30 -8.62
CA TRP A 222 -0.50 4.80 -9.83
C TRP A 222 0.42 5.85 -10.45
N SER A 223 -0.02 7.11 -10.51
CA SER A 223 0.78 8.17 -11.14
C SER A 223 1.96 8.64 -10.28
N MET A 224 1.81 8.76 -8.97
CA MET A 224 2.84 9.43 -8.14
C MET A 224 3.12 8.76 -6.79
N LEU A 225 2.55 7.59 -6.53
CA LEU A 225 2.57 6.96 -5.20
C LEU A 225 2.17 7.96 -4.11
N TYR A 226 1.09 8.71 -4.37
CA TYR A 226 0.61 9.79 -3.51
C TYR A 226 1.59 10.96 -3.29
N GLY A 227 2.41 11.26 -4.30
CA GLY A 227 3.39 12.34 -4.28
C GLY A 227 4.74 11.94 -3.67
N GLU A 228 4.96 10.66 -3.41
CA GLU A 228 6.13 10.17 -2.69
C GLU A 228 7.25 9.67 -3.63
N SER A 229 6.98 9.49 -4.92
CA SER A 229 7.93 8.85 -5.84
C SER A 229 7.93 9.45 -7.25
N ALA A 230 8.96 10.23 -7.56
CA ALA A 230 9.22 10.71 -8.93
C ALA A 230 9.38 9.55 -9.93
N LYS A 231 9.88 8.39 -9.49
CA LYS A 231 9.96 7.19 -10.33
C LYS A 231 8.59 6.76 -10.86
N HIS A 232 7.53 6.87 -10.04
CA HIS A 232 6.17 6.51 -10.49
C HIS A 232 5.65 7.51 -11.52
N VAL A 233 5.99 8.79 -11.38
CA VAL A 233 5.61 9.83 -12.35
C VAL A 233 6.26 9.54 -13.70
N ILE A 234 7.56 9.24 -13.72
CA ILE A 234 8.29 8.87 -14.94
C ILE A 234 7.71 7.62 -15.59
N VAL A 235 7.43 6.57 -14.80
CA VAL A 235 6.82 5.33 -15.32
C VAL A 235 5.43 5.62 -15.89
N SER A 236 4.60 6.41 -15.21
CA SER A 236 3.27 6.76 -15.70
C SER A 236 3.33 7.56 -17.01
N ALA A 237 4.30 8.48 -17.15
CA ALA A 237 4.57 9.20 -18.39
C ALA A 237 4.95 8.25 -19.54
N LEU A 238 5.85 7.29 -19.28
CA LEU A 238 6.23 6.27 -20.26
C LEU A 238 5.03 5.42 -20.68
N VAL A 239 4.18 5.02 -19.73
CA VAL A 239 2.97 4.25 -20.07
C VAL A 239 1.99 5.09 -20.89
N THR A 240 1.78 6.37 -20.56
CA THR A 240 0.96 7.26 -21.39
C THR A 240 1.51 7.38 -22.81
N ILE A 241 2.83 7.54 -22.97
CA ILE A 241 3.48 7.60 -24.30
C ILE A 241 3.20 6.33 -25.09
N LEU A 242 3.39 5.16 -24.47
CA LEU A 242 3.18 3.86 -25.13
C LEU A 242 1.71 3.63 -25.49
N VAL A 243 0.77 3.93 -24.59
CA VAL A 243 -0.66 3.80 -24.86
C VAL A 243 -1.09 4.72 -26.00
N CYS A 244 -0.68 5.99 -25.98
CA CYS A 244 -1.00 6.92 -27.07
C CYS A 244 -0.34 6.50 -28.39
N ALA A 245 0.89 6.01 -28.37
CA ALA A 245 1.58 5.51 -29.58
C ALA A 245 0.85 4.34 -30.23
N ILE A 246 0.15 3.51 -29.44
CA ILE A 246 -0.71 2.44 -29.96
C ILE A 246 -2.03 3.02 -30.49
N LEU A 247 -2.64 3.98 -29.80
CA LEU A 247 -3.94 4.54 -30.16
C LEU A 247 -3.90 5.42 -31.42
N TYR A 248 -2.84 6.20 -31.61
CA TYR A 248 -2.69 7.11 -32.77
C TYR A 248 -2.96 6.45 -34.13
N PRO A 249 -2.25 5.37 -34.49
CA PRO A 249 -2.46 4.69 -35.77
C PRO A 249 -3.75 3.86 -35.86
N ILE A 250 -4.42 3.59 -34.73
CA ILE A 250 -5.77 2.98 -34.73
C ILE A 250 -6.81 3.99 -35.20
N PHE A 251 -6.63 5.27 -34.84
CA PHE A 251 -7.56 6.35 -35.17
C PHE A 251 -7.09 7.22 -36.35
N GLY A 252 -5.92 6.93 -36.90
CA GLY A 252 -5.34 7.62 -38.06
C GLY A 252 -4.45 8.80 -37.69
N VAL A 253 -3.27 8.85 -38.30
CA VAL A 253 -2.35 10.01 -38.28
C VAL A 253 -1.85 10.27 -39.71
N GLN A 254 -1.85 11.52 -40.16
CA GLN A 254 -1.24 11.90 -41.44
C GLN A 254 0.18 12.42 -41.24
N THR A 255 1.03 12.05 -42.20
CA THR A 255 2.35 12.64 -42.40
C THR A 255 2.20 13.92 -43.23
N THR A 256 3.15 14.86 -43.11
CA THR A 256 3.17 16.11 -43.91
C THR A 256 3.19 15.85 -45.43
N ASP A 257 3.59 14.64 -45.86
CA ASP A 257 3.56 14.18 -47.25
C ASP A 257 2.21 13.56 -47.68
N ASP A 258 1.12 13.87 -46.96
CA ASP A 258 -0.27 13.40 -47.21
C ASP A 258 -0.47 11.88 -47.15
N ARG A 259 0.51 11.15 -46.58
CA ARG A 259 0.41 9.71 -46.31
C ARG A 259 -0.28 9.47 -44.98
N THR A 260 -1.41 8.76 -45.00
CA THR A 260 -2.10 8.27 -43.80
C THR A 260 -1.41 7.01 -43.29
N VAL A 261 -0.94 7.05 -42.04
CA VAL A 261 -0.46 5.86 -41.33
C VAL A 261 -1.64 5.32 -40.53
N GLU A 262 -2.26 4.26 -41.06
CA GLU A 262 -3.31 3.50 -40.38
C GLU A 262 -2.86 2.06 -40.19
N TYR A 263 -2.99 1.52 -38.97
CA TYR A 263 -2.81 0.09 -38.76
C TYR A 263 -4.01 -0.66 -39.33
N SER A 264 -3.87 -1.13 -40.57
CA SER A 264 -4.75 -2.17 -41.10
C SER A 264 -4.48 -3.47 -40.35
N ILE A 265 -5.53 -4.11 -39.82
CA ILE A 265 -5.45 -5.35 -39.01
C ILE A 265 -4.73 -6.51 -39.75
N SER A 266 -4.51 -6.38 -41.07
CA SER A 266 -3.85 -7.36 -41.94
C SER A 266 -2.51 -6.89 -42.55
N GLY A 267 -1.98 -5.72 -42.16
CA GLY A 267 -0.80 -5.10 -42.78
C GLY A 267 0.53 -5.42 -42.10
N THR A 268 1.62 -5.42 -42.88
CA THR A 268 2.99 -5.42 -42.34
C THR A 268 3.28 -4.08 -41.68
N VAL A 269 3.46 -4.09 -40.36
CA VAL A 269 3.82 -2.90 -39.59
C VAL A 269 5.30 -2.56 -39.85
N SER A 270 5.57 -1.40 -40.46
CA SER A 270 6.96 -0.93 -40.63
C SER A 270 7.53 -0.47 -39.29
N VAL A 271 8.76 -0.91 -38.99
CA VAL A 271 9.47 -0.51 -37.76
C VAL A 271 9.73 1.00 -37.73
N THR A 272 9.99 1.61 -38.89
CA THR A 272 10.23 3.06 -39.00
C THR A 272 9.02 3.86 -38.54
N ASP A 273 7.83 3.47 -39.01
CA ASP A 273 6.60 4.21 -38.77
C ASP A 273 6.18 4.07 -37.29
N THR A 274 6.43 2.89 -36.70
CA THR A 274 6.20 2.68 -35.25
C THR A 274 7.10 3.56 -34.38
N LEU A 275 8.36 3.72 -34.76
CA LEU A 275 9.32 4.55 -34.04
C LEU A 275 8.97 6.03 -34.19
N ASP A 276 8.56 6.45 -35.38
CA ASP A 276 8.17 7.84 -35.63
C ASP A 276 6.91 8.23 -34.86
N ILE A 277 5.91 7.35 -34.79
CA ILE A 277 4.71 7.56 -33.97
C ILE A 277 5.07 7.59 -32.47
N LEU A 278 6.01 6.76 -32.04
CA LEU A 278 6.51 6.79 -30.66
C LEU A 278 7.21 8.13 -30.36
N PHE A 279 8.05 8.62 -31.26
CA PHE A 279 8.70 9.93 -31.15
C PHE A 279 7.69 11.08 -31.19
N PHE A 280 6.66 10.98 -32.03
CA PHE A 280 5.54 11.93 -32.06
C PHE A 280 4.83 11.98 -30.69
N SER A 281 4.47 10.82 -30.13
CA SER A 281 3.85 10.70 -28.81
C SER A 281 4.74 11.28 -27.70
N LEU A 282 6.05 10.98 -27.73
CA LEU A 282 7.03 11.54 -26.79
C LEU A 282 7.10 13.07 -26.89
N ARG A 283 7.24 13.61 -28.10
CA ARG A 283 7.31 15.05 -28.35
C ARG A 283 6.03 15.75 -27.90
N ARG A 284 4.87 15.14 -28.19
CA ARG A 284 3.54 15.65 -27.83
C ARG A 284 3.28 15.71 -26.33
N LEU A 285 3.90 14.82 -25.55
CA LEU A 285 3.81 14.84 -24.10
C LEU A 285 4.56 16.03 -23.49
N ILE A 286 5.71 16.40 -24.08
CA ILE A 286 6.61 17.45 -23.55
C ILE A 286 6.28 18.83 -24.16
N SER A 287 5.80 18.87 -25.39
CA SER A 287 5.57 20.08 -26.17
C SER A 287 4.29 19.95 -27.00
N THR A 288 3.64 21.08 -27.30
CA THR A 288 2.49 21.16 -28.22
C THR A 288 2.87 20.97 -29.70
N SER A 289 4.15 20.79 -30.02
CA SER A 289 4.64 20.67 -31.38
C SER A 289 4.33 19.31 -32.03
N ASN A 290 3.75 19.35 -33.23
CA ASN A 290 3.32 18.18 -34.00
C ASN A 290 4.45 17.44 -34.74
N GLY A 291 5.61 18.08 -34.93
CA GLY A 291 6.81 17.38 -35.43
C GLY A 291 6.66 16.57 -36.72
N GLY A 292 5.85 17.06 -37.68
CA GLY A 292 5.66 16.43 -38.99
C GLY A 292 4.44 15.49 -39.10
N TYR A 293 3.78 15.19 -37.98
CA TYR A 293 2.61 14.33 -37.92
C TYR A 293 1.38 15.10 -37.43
N VAL A 294 0.25 14.94 -38.11
CA VAL A 294 -1.01 15.60 -37.76
C VAL A 294 -2.05 14.53 -37.42
N PRO A 295 -2.60 14.52 -36.20
CA PRO A 295 -3.71 13.64 -35.86
C PRO A 295 -4.97 14.12 -36.59
N ILE A 296 -5.81 13.20 -37.06
CA ILE A 296 -7.07 13.49 -37.75
C ILE A 296 -8.23 12.75 -37.10
N GLY A 297 -9.37 13.41 -37.05
CA GLY A 297 -10.60 12.80 -36.57
C GLY A 297 -10.51 12.48 -35.08
N ALA A 298 -10.66 11.20 -34.72
CA ALA A 298 -10.68 10.79 -33.31
C ALA A 298 -9.31 10.91 -32.62
N SER A 299 -8.19 10.88 -33.36
CA SER A 299 -6.85 11.03 -32.77
C SER A 299 -6.55 12.46 -32.31
N GLU A 300 -7.31 13.47 -32.75
CA GLU A 300 -7.19 14.85 -32.27
C GLU A 300 -7.55 14.96 -30.77
N TRP A 301 -8.63 14.28 -30.37
CA TRP A 301 -9.04 14.22 -28.97
C TRP A 301 -8.02 13.50 -28.10
N ILE A 302 -7.42 12.42 -28.61
CA ILE A 302 -6.33 11.70 -27.92
C ILE A 302 -5.13 12.63 -27.77
N ALA A 303 -4.79 13.40 -28.80
CA ALA A 303 -3.68 14.35 -28.75
C ALA A 303 -3.93 15.47 -27.73
N LEU A 304 -5.16 15.96 -27.61
CA LEU A 304 -5.54 16.95 -26.60
C LEU A 304 -5.43 16.37 -25.18
N ILE A 305 -5.98 15.17 -24.96
CA ILE A 305 -5.92 14.47 -23.66
C ILE A 305 -4.47 14.19 -23.30
N GLN A 306 -3.64 13.73 -24.24
CA GLN A 306 -2.22 13.48 -23.98
C GLN A 306 -1.47 14.75 -23.59
N THR A 307 -1.69 15.88 -24.26
CA THR A 307 -1.04 17.15 -23.90
C THR A 307 -1.45 17.61 -22.51
N THR A 308 -2.73 17.51 -22.15
CA THR A 308 -3.20 17.89 -20.81
C THR A 308 -2.63 16.99 -19.72
N ILE A 309 -2.57 15.67 -19.96
CA ILE A 309 -1.91 14.72 -19.05
C ILE A 309 -0.41 15.02 -18.94
N GLY A 310 0.26 15.32 -20.06
CA GLY A 310 1.69 15.67 -20.09
C GLY A 310 2.01 16.89 -19.23
N ALA A 311 1.25 17.97 -19.40
CA ALA A 311 1.41 19.17 -18.57
C ALA A 311 1.22 18.88 -17.07
N LEU A 312 0.22 18.08 -16.71
CA LEU A 312 -0.04 17.66 -15.34
C LEU A 312 1.08 16.77 -14.78
N LEU A 313 1.62 15.84 -15.58
CA LEU A 313 2.73 14.98 -15.18
C LEU A 313 4.03 15.77 -14.98
N VAL A 314 4.32 16.77 -15.80
CA VAL A 314 5.47 17.67 -15.61
C VAL A 314 5.33 18.46 -14.32
N ALA A 315 4.15 19.07 -14.08
CA ALA A 315 3.88 19.78 -12.83
C ALA A 315 4.02 18.86 -11.60
N MET A 316 3.52 17.62 -11.69
CA MET A 316 3.68 16.62 -10.64
C MET A 316 5.14 16.20 -10.46
N LEU A 317 5.92 16.05 -11.52
CA LEU A 317 7.34 15.70 -11.44
C LEU A 317 8.09 16.78 -10.67
N VAL A 318 7.89 18.05 -11.01
CA VAL A 318 8.49 19.20 -10.31
C VAL A 318 8.06 19.20 -8.84
N PHE A 319 6.78 19.00 -8.55
CA PHE A 319 6.27 18.92 -7.17
C PHE A 319 6.94 17.80 -6.36
N THR A 320 7.03 16.59 -6.93
CA THR A 320 7.64 15.44 -6.23
C THR A 320 9.15 15.58 -6.03
N LEU A 321 9.85 16.25 -6.95
CA LEU A 321 11.28 16.56 -6.80
C LEU A 321 11.50 17.66 -5.76
N GLY A 322 10.70 18.73 -5.79
CA GLY A 322 10.77 19.82 -4.82
C GLY A 322 10.56 19.31 -3.38
N ARG A 323 9.59 18.41 -3.17
CA ARG A 323 9.34 17.83 -1.85
C ARG A 323 10.46 16.93 -1.32
N ARG A 324 11.31 16.40 -2.21
CA ARG A 324 12.48 15.60 -1.83
C ARG A 324 13.70 16.45 -1.51
N ALA A 325 13.78 17.66 -2.04
CA ALA A 325 14.88 18.58 -1.73
C ALA A 325 14.76 19.16 -0.31
N THR A 326 13.55 19.14 0.26
CA THR A 326 13.23 19.68 1.60
C THR A 326 13.26 18.63 2.73
N THR A 327 13.49 17.35 2.41
CA THR A 327 13.53 16.23 3.36
C THR A 327 14.91 15.62 3.39
#